data_AF-A0A919PW24-F1
#
_entry.id   AF-A0A919PW24-F1
#
_cell.length_a   1.000
_cell.length_b   1.000
_cell.length_c   1.000
_cell.angle_alpha   90.00
_cell.angle_beta   90.00
_cell.angle_gamma   90.00
#
_symmetry.space_group_name_H-M   'P 1'
#
loop_
_entity.id
_entity.type
_entity.pdbx_description
1 polymer ?
#
loop_
_entity_poly.entity_id
_entity_poly.type
_entity_poly.pdbx_seq_one_letter_code
_entity_poly.pdbx_strand_id
1 'polypeptide(L)'
;MTGGLRAWAVSVAATAVSAYALDATATAAGVALVASGLLGGDGNHRWALALLAASYAVWAWGLRANLRANQELLTSTGTSTNVLSKAAHDLTRRHTTSPRAVRLAAAAGYTVTEVAKEVPYYAGAFGAAVLTDSVTATGALVFLAGANLGAAGYEYGLARLTTAFLRRRRYASFDTDWEPAAYLDGYYRTVEPDEVATIAFFVDALRAAERDRPVLFFGVGPTLHHVFAAAEVASEIHLGDYLPANLAEIRRWLDRDPGAHDWRPFVRHTLRCEGVAEPTDEEVAAREDLTRKKVTDLVEVDARHPRPVARSYPTVVSAYCADSATADRATWALFMRHITGLVEPGGLFVTSALRRCRGYTVAGRSFPSAGVDEHDLRAVLRPGFGSPSIEVRQVPQEASHGYGGIVLAAARRTATSHS
;
A
#
# COMPACT_ATOMS: atom_id res chain seq x y z
N MET A 1 -12.47 24.10 -6.33
CA MET A 1 -12.68 24.85 -5.06
C MET A 1 -13.38 24.04 -3.95
N THR A 2 -13.82 22.79 -4.18
CA THR A 2 -14.62 22.00 -3.23
C THR A 2 -13.82 21.22 -2.17
N GLY A 3 -12.54 20.93 -2.41
CA GLY A 3 -11.69 20.15 -1.49
C GLY A 3 -11.31 20.88 -0.20
N GLY A 4 -11.09 22.20 -0.26
CA GLY A 4 -10.67 23.00 0.90
C GLY A 4 -11.74 23.08 2.00
N LEU A 5 -13.00 23.30 1.62
CA LEU A 5 -14.13 23.37 2.57
C LEU A 5 -14.36 22.02 3.27
N ARG A 6 -14.26 20.91 2.53
CA ARG A 6 -14.36 19.56 3.12
C ARG A 6 -13.25 19.29 4.13
N ALA A 7 -12.01 19.64 3.82
CA ALA A 7 -10.88 19.46 4.72
C ALA A 7 -11.03 20.28 6.02
N TRP A 8 -11.55 21.51 5.93
CA TRP A 8 -11.87 22.34 7.09
C TRP A 8 -12.99 21.75 7.95
N ALA A 9 -14.09 21.30 7.33
CA ALA A 9 -15.19 20.66 8.05
C ALA A 9 -14.74 19.40 8.81
N VAL A 10 -13.93 18.55 8.17
CA VAL A 10 -13.33 17.36 8.80
C VAL A 10 -12.44 17.76 9.97
N SER A 11 -11.61 18.79 9.83
CA SER A 11 -10.75 19.26 10.92
C SER A 11 -11.52 19.83 12.11
N VAL A 12 -12.60 20.57 11.87
CA VAL A 12 -13.44 21.09 12.96
C VAL A 12 -14.09 19.93 13.72
N ALA A 13 -14.68 18.97 13.00
CA ALA A 13 -15.29 17.79 13.61
C ALA A 13 -14.26 16.94 14.38
N ALA A 14 -13.10 16.66 13.78
CA ALA A 14 -12.02 15.91 14.41
C ALA A 14 -11.49 16.62 15.66
N THR A 15 -11.38 17.96 15.64
CA THR A 15 -10.97 18.75 16.80
C THR A 15 -11.95 18.61 17.96
N ALA A 16 -13.26 18.72 17.67
CA ALA A 16 -14.29 18.57 18.70
C ALA A 16 -14.27 17.17 19.32
N VAL A 17 -14.29 16.13 18.49
CA VAL A 17 -14.23 14.73 18.95
C VAL A 17 -12.97 14.47 19.77
N SER A 18 -11.82 14.94 19.28
CA SER A 18 -10.54 14.74 19.96
C SER A 18 -10.48 15.46 21.31
N ALA A 19 -11.02 16.68 21.41
CA ALA A 19 -11.05 17.44 22.66
C ALA A 19 -11.88 16.71 23.73
N TYR A 20 -13.12 16.31 23.40
CA TYR A 20 -13.97 15.59 24.37
C TYR A 20 -13.39 14.24 24.80
N ALA A 21 -12.80 13.49 23.85
CA ALA A 21 -12.20 12.19 24.16
C ALA A 21 -10.95 12.34 25.04
N LEU A 22 -10.12 13.35 24.77
CA LEU A 22 -8.97 13.69 25.61
C LEU A 22 -9.43 14.06 27.02
N ASP A 23 -10.42 14.96 27.14
CA ASP A 23 -10.90 15.43 28.44
C ASP A 23 -11.50 14.31 29.29
N ALA A 24 -12.30 13.42 28.68
CA ALA A 24 -12.83 12.25 29.36
C ALA A 24 -11.72 11.32 29.85
N THR A 25 -10.70 11.08 29.01
CA THR A 25 -9.56 10.20 29.34
C THR A 25 -8.71 10.80 30.45
N ALA A 26 -8.38 12.09 30.36
CA ALA A 26 -7.59 12.81 31.35
C ALA A 26 -8.33 12.87 32.70
N THR A 27 -9.59 13.29 32.71
CA THR A 27 -10.39 13.35 33.94
C THR A 27 -10.50 11.98 34.61
N ALA A 28 -10.79 10.92 33.84
CA ALA A 28 -10.87 9.56 34.38
C ALA A 28 -9.54 9.08 34.98
N ALA A 29 -8.41 9.36 34.32
CA ALA A 29 -7.09 9.02 34.83
C ALA A 29 -6.75 9.80 36.11
N GLY A 30 -7.10 11.09 36.19
CA GLY A 30 -6.95 11.91 37.39
C GLY A 30 -7.75 11.36 38.57
N VAL A 31 -9.04 11.08 38.36
CA VAL A 31 -9.92 10.49 39.39
C VAL A 31 -9.41 9.12 39.84
N ALA A 32 -9.03 8.25 38.89
CA ALA A 32 -8.51 6.93 39.21
C ALA A 32 -7.22 6.99 40.03
N LEU A 33 -6.32 7.92 39.72
CA LEU A 33 -5.07 8.07 40.47
C LEU A 33 -5.32 8.57 41.89
N VAL A 34 -6.23 9.52 42.10
CA VAL A 34 -6.65 9.95 43.45
C VAL A 34 -7.29 8.80 44.21
N ALA A 35 -8.23 8.09 43.58
CA ALA A 35 -8.96 6.98 44.19
C ALA A 35 -8.06 5.78 44.56
N SER A 36 -6.90 5.64 43.91
CA SER A 36 -5.94 4.59 44.23
C SER A 36 -5.36 4.68 45.65
N GLY A 37 -5.39 5.87 46.28
CA GLY A 37 -4.85 6.10 47.62
C GLY A 37 -3.34 5.98 47.73
N LEU A 38 -2.62 5.64 46.65
CA LEU A 38 -1.18 5.36 46.66
C LEU A 38 -0.31 6.53 47.14
N LEU A 39 -0.84 7.76 47.09
CA LEU A 39 -0.12 9.01 47.35
C LEU A 39 -0.84 9.97 48.31
N GLY A 40 -1.95 9.55 48.93
CA GLY A 40 -2.88 10.42 49.66
C GLY A 40 -2.52 10.77 51.12
N GLY A 41 -1.32 10.45 51.60
CA GLY A 41 -0.90 10.74 52.98
C GLY A 41 -0.32 12.16 53.17
N ASP A 42 -0.57 12.77 54.33
CA ASP A 42 -0.20 14.16 54.68
C ASP A 42 1.32 14.46 54.65
N GLY A 43 2.17 13.43 54.56
CA GLY A 43 3.63 13.58 54.42
C GLY A 43 4.16 13.59 52.98
N ASN A 44 3.32 13.40 51.95
CA ASN A 44 3.75 13.11 50.58
C ASN A 44 3.66 14.30 49.60
N HIS A 45 3.50 15.53 50.08
CA HIS A 45 3.38 16.71 49.21
C HIS A 45 4.55 16.88 48.22
N ARG A 46 5.79 16.63 48.67
CA ARG A 46 6.99 16.66 47.82
C ARG A 46 6.94 15.60 46.71
N TRP A 47 6.41 14.41 47.01
CA TRP A 47 6.23 13.35 46.02
C TRP A 47 5.11 13.66 45.02
N ALA A 48 4.02 14.28 45.47
CA ALA A 48 2.95 14.74 44.58
C ALA A 48 3.46 15.81 43.59
N LEU A 49 4.29 16.75 44.05
CA LEU A 49 4.95 17.74 43.19
C LEU A 49 5.94 17.08 42.21
N ALA A 50 6.75 16.14 42.68
CA ALA A 50 7.69 15.41 41.82
C ALA A 50 6.95 14.58 40.74
N LEU A 51 5.84 13.94 41.12
CA LEU A 51 4.99 13.19 40.20
C LEU A 51 4.34 14.12 39.17
N LEU A 52 3.81 15.26 39.60
CA LEU A 52 3.25 16.26 38.69
C LEU A 52 4.31 16.74 37.69
N ALA A 53 5.52 17.06 38.15
CA ALA A 53 6.62 17.44 37.27
C ALA A 53 6.99 16.31 36.28
N ALA A 54 7.08 15.06 36.75
CA ALA A 54 7.34 13.90 35.90
C ALA A 54 6.23 13.67 34.87
N SER A 55 4.96 13.89 35.24
CA SER A 55 3.82 13.74 34.34
C SER A 55 3.91 14.69 33.14
N TYR A 56 4.44 15.91 33.33
CA TYR A 56 4.67 16.86 32.24
C TYR A 56 5.76 16.42 31.27
N ALA A 57 6.77 15.72 31.73
CA ALA A 57 7.78 15.13 30.86
C ALA A 57 7.18 14.03 29.98
N VAL A 58 6.31 13.19 30.56
CA VAL A 58 5.58 12.14 29.82
C VAL A 58 4.60 12.76 28.82
N TRP A 59 3.85 13.78 29.22
CA TRP A 59 2.98 14.54 28.33
C TRP A 59 3.73 15.18 27.18
N ALA A 60 4.87 15.84 27.43
CA ALA A 60 5.70 16.41 26.38
C ALA A 60 6.19 15.34 25.39
N TRP A 61 6.45 14.12 25.85
CA TRP A 61 6.82 13.00 24.98
C TRP A 61 5.64 12.53 24.11
N GLY A 62 4.45 12.36 24.70
CA GLY A 62 3.21 12.04 23.98
C GLY A 62 2.85 13.09 22.94
N LEU A 63 2.87 14.37 23.34
CA LEU A 63 2.63 15.51 22.46
C LEU A 63 3.63 15.56 21.31
N ARG A 64 4.93 15.33 21.55
CA ARG A 64 5.93 15.27 20.45
C ARG A 64 5.60 14.19 19.42
N ALA A 65 5.11 13.02 19.85
CA ALA A 65 4.69 11.98 18.93
C ALA A 65 3.48 12.43 18.09
N ASN A 66 2.49 13.06 18.72
CA ASN A 66 1.29 13.53 18.03
C ASN A 66 1.57 14.72 17.10
N LEU A 67 2.43 15.67 17.50
CA LEU A 67 2.85 16.78 16.63
C LEU A 67 3.47 16.28 15.31
N ARG A 68 4.28 15.21 15.36
CA ARG A 68 4.84 14.59 14.16
C ARG A 68 3.76 13.95 13.29
N ALA A 69 2.86 13.17 13.88
CA ALA A 69 1.77 12.52 13.16
C ALA A 69 0.78 13.53 12.55
N ASN A 70 0.44 14.58 13.29
CA ASN A 70 -0.40 15.68 12.82
C ASN A 70 0.26 16.46 11.68
N GLN A 71 1.58 16.66 11.73
CA GLN A 71 2.29 17.28 10.62
C GLN A 71 2.17 16.46 9.34
N GLU A 72 2.35 15.14 9.43
CA GLU A 72 2.19 14.23 8.30
C GLU A 72 0.73 14.22 7.79
N LEU A 73 -0.25 14.29 8.70
CA LEU A 73 -1.67 14.34 8.35
C LEU A 73 -2.01 15.63 7.58
N LEU A 74 -1.53 16.78 8.05
CA LEU A 74 -1.69 18.08 7.41
C LEU A 74 -1.09 18.11 6.02
N THR A 75 0.13 17.61 5.86
CA THR A 75 0.81 17.61 4.55
C THR A 75 0.15 16.63 3.57
N SER A 76 -0.31 15.47 4.05
CA SER A 76 -0.82 14.40 3.19
C SER A 76 -2.29 14.57 2.82
N THR A 77 -3.09 15.22 3.69
CA THR A 77 -4.55 15.27 3.53
C THR A 77 -5.12 16.68 3.58
N GLY A 78 -4.34 17.67 4.01
CA GLY A 78 -4.83 19.01 4.32
C GLY A 78 -5.74 19.07 5.56
N THR A 79 -5.85 17.99 6.33
CA THR A 79 -6.66 17.91 7.56
C THR A 79 -5.78 17.78 8.80
N SER A 80 -6.38 17.99 9.97
CA SER A 80 -5.75 17.97 11.29
C SER A 80 -6.80 17.62 12.34
N THR A 81 -6.38 16.98 13.42
CA THR A 81 -7.17 16.79 14.65
C THR A 81 -7.18 18.03 15.55
N ASN A 82 -6.59 19.14 15.10
CA ASN A 82 -6.53 20.41 15.81
C ASN A 82 -6.73 21.59 14.86
N VAL A 83 -7.83 22.32 15.04
CA VAL A 83 -8.24 23.40 14.13
C VAL A 83 -7.28 24.60 14.14
N LEU A 84 -6.67 24.92 15.29
CA LEU A 84 -5.69 26.01 15.39
C LEU A 84 -4.37 25.63 14.72
N SER A 85 -3.96 24.36 14.83
CA SER A 85 -2.82 23.82 14.10
C SER A 85 -3.03 23.94 12.58
N LYS A 86 -4.23 23.57 12.09
CA LYS A 86 -4.60 23.74 10.68
C LYS A 86 -4.65 25.21 10.26
N ALA A 87 -5.23 26.08 11.07
CA ALA A 87 -5.30 27.52 10.78
C ALA A 87 -3.90 28.12 10.65
N ALA A 88 -3.00 27.82 11.59
CA ALA A 88 -1.62 28.28 11.56
C ALA A 88 -0.87 27.73 10.34
N HIS A 89 -1.02 26.43 10.05
CA HIS A 89 -0.46 25.80 8.86
C HIS A 89 -0.89 26.50 7.56
N ASP A 90 -2.20 26.67 7.36
CA ASP A 90 -2.75 27.23 6.12
C ASP A 90 -2.45 28.73 5.98
N LEU A 91 -2.50 29.49 7.08
CA LEU A 91 -2.13 30.92 7.08
C LEU A 91 -0.65 31.10 6.75
N THR A 92 0.24 30.37 7.41
CA THR A 92 1.69 30.47 7.14
C THR A 92 2.01 30.04 5.71
N ARG A 93 1.39 28.97 5.19
CA ARG A 93 1.58 28.55 3.78
C ARG A 93 1.19 29.60 2.75
N ARG A 94 0.27 30.53 3.07
CA ARG A 94 -0.09 31.64 2.16
C ARG A 94 1.01 32.71 2.08
N HIS A 95 1.87 32.80 3.09
CA HIS A 95 2.86 33.87 3.24
C HIS A 95 4.31 33.40 3.10
N THR A 96 4.58 32.10 3.12
CA THR A 96 5.93 31.56 2.95
C THR A 96 5.95 30.20 2.25
N THR A 97 7.04 29.95 1.52
CA THR A 97 7.37 28.64 0.94
C THR A 97 8.26 27.78 1.84
N SER A 98 8.73 28.32 2.98
CA SER A 98 9.62 27.61 3.90
C SER A 98 8.92 26.45 4.62
N PRO A 99 9.31 25.19 4.38
CA PRO A 99 8.68 24.04 5.04
C PRO A 99 8.91 24.04 6.55
N ARG A 100 10.05 24.58 7.01
CA ARG A 100 10.37 24.67 8.44
C ARG A 100 9.43 25.65 9.16
N ALA A 101 9.17 26.81 8.57
CA ALA A 101 8.29 27.82 9.15
C ALA A 101 6.85 27.31 9.28
N VAL A 102 6.34 26.65 8.24
CA VAL A 102 5.00 26.04 8.22
C VAL A 102 4.86 24.96 9.31
N ARG A 103 5.88 24.09 9.45
CA ARG A 103 5.91 23.07 10.51
C ARG A 103 5.87 23.66 11.90
N LEU A 104 6.68 24.70 12.15
CA LEU A 104 6.75 25.35 13.45
C LEU A 104 5.44 26.06 13.79
N ALA A 105 4.82 26.74 12.83
CA ALA A 105 3.53 27.40 13.03
C ALA A 105 2.42 26.40 13.35
N ALA A 106 2.33 25.31 12.59
CA ALA A 106 1.35 24.25 12.83
C ALA A 106 1.54 23.61 14.22
N ALA A 107 2.79 23.33 14.60
CA ALA A 107 3.11 22.78 15.91
C ALA A 107 2.77 23.77 17.04
N ALA A 108 3.06 25.06 16.86
CA ALA A 108 2.72 26.10 17.83
C ALA A 108 1.19 26.20 18.02
N GLY A 109 0.41 26.21 16.93
CA GLY A 109 -1.05 26.22 17.02
C GLY A 109 -1.63 25.03 17.77
N TYR A 110 -1.03 23.84 17.57
CA TYR A 110 -1.42 22.64 18.32
C TYR A 110 -1.08 22.79 19.81
N THR A 111 0.17 23.11 20.14
CA THR A 111 0.64 23.24 21.52
C THR A 111 -0.14 24.31 22.29
N VAL A 112 -0.45 25.46 21.68
CA VAL A 112 -1.27 26.51 22.31
C VAL A 112 -2.64 25.98 22.70
N THR A 113 -3.25 25.15 21.85
CA THR A 113 -4.55 24.54 22.15
C THR A 113 -4.45 23.63 23.37
N GLU A 114 -3.44 22.76 23.41
CA GLU A 114 -3.29 21.82 24.53
C GLU A 114 -2.96 22.52 25.85
N VAL A 115 -2.10 23.53 25.83
CA VAL A 115 -1.82 24.34 27.03
C VAL A 115 -3.07 25.10 27.48
N ALA A 116 -3.88 25.65 26.57
CA ALA A 116 -5.10 26.35 26.92
C ALA A 116 -6.14 25.43 27.59
N LYS A 117 -6.20 24.15 27.18
CA LYS A 117 -7.08 23.14 27.80
C LYS A 117 -6.67 22.75 29.22
N GLU A 118 -5.44 23.02 29.65
CA GLU A 118 -5.03 22.74 31.04
C GLU A 118 -5.63 23.72 32.05
N VAL A 119 -5.93 24.95 31.63
CA VAL A 119 -6.38 26.03 32.54
C VAL A 119 -7.62 25.61 33.36
N PRO A 120 -8.69 25.02 32.77
CA PRO A 120 -9.83 24.54 33.54
C PRO A 120 -9.50 23.44 34.57
N TYR A 121 -8.51 22.58 34.31
CA TYR A 121 -8.11 21.53 35.27
C TYR A 121 -7.49 22.12 36.52
N TYR A 122 -6.59 23.10 36.36
CA TYR A 122 -5.98 23.81 37.48
C TYR A 122 -7.02 24.59 38.29
N ALA A 123 -7.89 25.33 37.59
CA ALA A 123 -8.97 26.09 38.23
C ALA A 123 -9.93 25.18 38.99
N GLY A 124 -10.33 24.04 38.40
CA GLY A 124 -11.21 23.07 39.03
C GLY A 124 -10.57 22.36 40.22
N ALA A 125 -9.34 21.85 40.07
CA ALA A 125 -8.66 21.08 41.11
C ALA A 125 -8.33 21.93 42.35
N PHE A 126 -7.75 23.12 42.15
CA PHE A 126 -7.42 24.01 43.27
C PHE A 126 -8.64 24.77 43.79
N GLY A 127 -9.61 25.10 42.93
CA GLY A 127 -10.89 25.66 43.37
C GLY A 127 -11.63 24.69 44.31
N ALA A 128 -11.71 23.41 43.96
CA ALA A 128 -12.30 22.40 44.84
C ALA A 128 -11.53 22.22 46.15
N ALA A 129 -10.19 22.30 46.13
CA ALA A 129 -9.37 22.20 47.34
C ALA A 129 -9.51 23.41 48.29
N VAL A 130 -9.85 24.59 47.77
CA VAL A 130 -10.10 25.79 48.59
C VAL A 130 -11.55 25.83 49.10
N LEU A 131 -12.49 25.31 48.31
CA LEU A 131 -13.93 25.43 48.59
C LEU A 131 -14.52 24.24 49.35
N THR A 132 -13.79 23.12 49.48
CA THR A 132 -14.31 21.89 50.11
C THR A 132 -13.27 21.23 51.01
N ASP A 133 -13.70 20.76 52.18
CA ASP A 133 -12.84 20.01 53.11
C ASP A 133 -12.55 18.58 52.61
N SER A 134 -13.29 18.11 51.60
CA SER A 134 -13.14 16.79 51.00
C SER A 134 -11.96 16.66 50.03
N VAL A 135 -11.41 17.78 49.54
CA VAL A 135 -10.31 17.79 48.55
C VAL A 135 -9.10 18.46 49.16
N THR A 136 -8.05 17.68 49.42
CA THR A 136 -6.78 18.25 49.91
C THR A 136 -5.95 18.85 48.78
N ALA A 137 -5.06 19.79 49.10
CA ALA A 137 -4.10 20.33 48.13
C ALA A 137 -3.21 19.24 47.51
N THR A 138 -2.81 18.24 48.31
CA THR A 138 -2.07 17.07 47.81
C THR A 138 -2.95 16.23 46.88
N GLY A 139 -4.24 16.06 47.18
CA GLY A 139 -5.21 15.39 46.30
C GLY A 139 -5.39 16.10 44.97
N ALA A 140 -5.44 17.44 44.96
CA ALA A 140 -5.49 18.24 43.74
C ALA A 140 -4.23 18.05 42.87
N LEU A 141 -3.03 18.03 43.47
CA LEU A 141 -1.78 17.75 42.75
C LEU A 141 -1.76 16.33 42.14
N VAL A 142 -2.24 15.33 42.89
CA VAL A 142 -2.32 13.95 42.42
C VAL A 142 -3.34 13.84 41.28
N PHE A 143 -4.49 14.50 41.38
CA PHE A 143 -5.47 14.58 40.30
C PHE A 143 -4.86 15.15 39.02
N LEU A 144 -4.19 16.30 39.12
CA LEU A 144 -3.54 16.96 37.97
C LEU A 144 -2.48 16.07 37.34
N ALA A 145 -1.66 15.39 38.15
CA ALA A 145 -0.65 14.46 37.64
C ALA A 145 -1.29 13.29 36.88
N GLY A 146 -2.38 12.70 37.41
CA GLY A 146 -3.12 11.64 36.75
C GLY A 146 -3.78 12.09 35.45
N ALA A 147 -4.37 13.29 35.45
CA ALA A 147 -4.97 13.88 34.26
C ALA A 147 -3.94 14.10 33.15
N ASN A 148 -2.75 14.59 33.52
CA ASN A 148 -1.66 14.82 32.58
C ASN A 148 -1.11 13.50 31.99
N LEU A 149 -1.00 12.44 32.80
CA LEU A 149 -0.65 11.09 32.31
C LEU A 149 -1.72 10.52 31.36
N GLY A 150 -3.00 10.74 31.67
CA GLY A 150 -4.12 10.36 30.79
C GLY A 150 -4.06 11.07 29.44
N ALA A 151 -3.85 12.39 29.46
CA ALA A 151 -3.67 13.20 28.26
C ALA A 151 -2.45 12.71 27.44
N ALA A 152 -1.32 12.43 28.10
CA ALA A 152 -0.13 11.90 27.43
C ALA A 152 -0.39 10.57 26.70
N GLY A 153 -1.10 9.65 27.36
CA GLY A 153 -1.50 8.38 26.77
C GLY A 153 -2.44 8.55 25.58
N TYR A 154 -3.41 9.47 25.68
CA TYR A 154 -4.31 9.81 24.59
C TYR A 154 -3.56 10.37 23.37
N GLU A 155 -2.70 11.37 23.58
CA GLU A 155 -1.87 11.99 22.54
C GLU A 155 -1.01 10.96 21.80
N TYR A 156 -0.35 10.07 22.55
CA TYR A 156 0.42 8.97 21.96
C TYR A 156 -0.46 8.00 21.17
N GLY A 157 -1.61 7.60 21.72
CA GLY A 157 -2.57 6.73 21.04
C GLY A 157 -3.08 7.33 19.72
N LEU A 158 -3.46 8.61 19.75
CA LEU A 158 -3.91 9.35 18.57
C LEU A 158 -2.82 9.44 17.51
N ALA A 159 -1.57 9.66 17.92
CA ALA A 159 -0.42 9.65 17.02
C ALA A 159 -0.29 8.30 16.31
N ARG A 160 -0.38 7.18 17.06
CA ARG A 160 -0.26 5.82 16.52
C ARG A 160 -1.38 5.50 15.54
N LEU A 161 -2.62 5.89 15.86
CA LEU A 161 -3.78 5.72 14.97
C LEU A 161 -3.64 6.55 13.70
N THR A 162 -3.23 7.81 13.82
CA THR A 162 -3.02 8.72 12.68
C THR A 162 -1.94 8.18 11.74
N THR A 163 -0.80 7.76 12.28
CA THR A 163 0.28 7.14 11.47
C THR A 163 -0.20 5.85 10.81
N ALA A 164 -1.00 5.02 11.48
CA ALA A 164 -1.55 3.80 10.88
C ALA A 164 -2.53 4.11 9.72
N PHE A 165 -3.38 5.13 9.89
CA PHE A 165 -4.27 5.62 8.85
C PHE A 165 -3.49 6.15 7.64
N LEU A 166 -2.45 6.96 7.85
CA LEU A 166 -1.63 7.51 6.78
C LEU A 166 -0.82 6.43 6.05
N ARG A 167 -0.34 5.40 6.75
CA ARG A 167 0.32 4.25 6.13
C ARG A 167 -0.60 3.50 5.15
N ARG A 168 -1.90 3.39 5.46
CA ARG A 168 -2.88 2.79 4.54
C ARG A 168 -3.13 3.66 3.30
N ARG A 169 -2.87 4.97 3.38
CA ARG A 169 -3.03 5.94 2.27
C ARG A 169 -1.73 6.21 1.49
N ARG A 170 -0.67 5.41 1.69
CA ARG A 170 0.65 5.66 1.11
C ARG A 170 0.71 5.41 -0.41
N TYR A 171 -0.19 4.60 -0.95
CA TYR A 171 -0.19 4.26 -2.37
C TYR A 171 -1.19 5.10 -3.15
N ALA A 172 -0.80 5.45 -4.38
CA ALA A 172 -1.64 6.04 -5.38
C ALA A 172 -2.74 5.07 -5.83
N SER A 173 -3.85 5.61 -6.35
CA SER A 173 -4.97 4.80 -6.84
C SER A 173 -4.71 4.35 -8.27
N PHE A 174 -4.91 3.06 -8.54
CA PHE A 174 -4.88 2.53 -9.91
C PHE A 174 -5.95 3.15 -10.81
N ASP A 175 -7.12 3.50 -10.25
CA ASP A 175 -8.24 4.03 -11.04
C ASP A 175 -8.03 5.50 -11.44
N THR A 176 -7.29 6.29 -10.66
CA THR A 176 -7.15 7.75 -10.90
C THR A 176 -5.74 8.23 -11.20
N ASP A 177 -4.72 7.53 -10.71
CA ASP A 177 -3.34 8.00 -10.71
C ASP A 177 -2.39 7.16 -11.59
N TRP A 178 -2.88 6.05 -12.15
CA TRP A 178 -2.10 5.15 -13.01
C TRP A 178 -1.95 5.72 -14.42
N GLU A 179 -0.71 5.73 -14.91
CA GLU A 179 -0.37 6.22 -16.24
C GLU A 179 0.35 5.12 -17.03
N PRO A 180 -0.36 4.37 -17.89
CA PRO A 180 0.21 3.22 -18.61
C PRO A 180 1.45 3.56 -19.44
N ALA A 181 1.44 4.68 -20.17
CA ALA A 181 2.57 5.13 -20.97
C ALA A 181 3.81 5.45 -20.10
N ALA A 182 3.62 6.03 -18.92
CA ALA A 182 4.73 6.30 -17.99
C ALA A 182 5.27 5.01 -17.35
N TYR A 183 4.41 4.00 -17.15
CA TYR A 183 4.85 2.67 -16.73
C TYR A 183 5.70 1.98 -17.82
N LEU A 184 5.26 2.05 -19.08
CA LEU A 184 6.02 1.52 -20.22
C LEU A 184 7.36 2.24 -20.41
N ASP A 185 7.38 3.58 -20.31
CA ASP A 185 8.61 4.36 -20.40
C ASP A 185 9.56 4.13 -19.21
N GLY A 186 9.03 3.85 -18.02
CA GLY A 186 9.84 3.60 -16.83
C GLY A 186 10.47 2.21 -16.78
N TYR A 187 9.73 1.17 -17.19
CA TYR A 187 10.12 -0.22 -16.95
C TYR A 187 10.46 -1.01 -18.22
N TYR A 188 10.02 -0.57 -19.40
CA TYR A 188 10.04 -1.40 -20.61
C TYR A 188 10.75 -0.74 -21.80
N ARG A 189 11.57 0.30 -21.60
CA ARG A 189 12.42 0.83 -22.70
C ARG A 189 13.50 -0.14 -23.15
N THR A 190 13.93 -1.00 -22.25
CA THR A 190 15.02 -1.96 -22.42
C THR A 190 14.61 -3.29 -21.78
N VAL A 191 15.22 -4.38 -22.25
CA VAL A 191 15.00 -5.71 -21.65
C VAL A 191 15.90 -5.82 -20.42
N GLU A 192 15.33 -5.46 -19.27
CA GLU A 192 16.05 -5.45 -17.98
C GLU A 192 16.40 -6.87 -17.49
N PRO A 193 17.40 -7.03 -16.59
CA PRO A 193 17.87 -8.34 -16.14
C PRO A 193 16.79 -9.25 -15.53
N ASP A 194 15.79 -8.68 -14.88
CA ASP A 194 14.63 -9.39 -14.35
C ASP A 194 13.74 -9.92 -15.48
N GLU A 195 13.50 -9.12 -16.52
CA GLU A 195 12.75 -9.55 -17.70
C GLU A 195 13.51 -10.56 -18.54
N VAL A 196 14.85 -10.44 -18.64
CA VAL A 196 15.69 -11.47 -19.28
C VAL A 196 15.44 -12.84 -18.65
N ALA A 197 15.44 -12.90 -17.32
CA ALA A 197 15.22 -14.15 -16.58
C ALA A 197 13.75 -14.61 -16.64
N THR A 198 12.81 -13.68 -16.57
CA THR A 198 11.36 -13.98 -16.59
C THR A 198 10.94 -14.55 -17.94
N ILE A 199 11.36 -13.93 -19.04
CA ILE A 199 11.05 -14.40 -20.40
C ILE A 199 11.64 -15.78 -20.64
N ALA A 200 12.89 -16.03 -20.23
CA ALA A 200 13.52 -17.34 -20.36
C ALA A 200 12.74 -18.43 -19.61
N PHE A 201 12.32 -18.15 -18.37
CA PHE A 201 11.51 -19.06 -17.57
C PHE A 201 10.13 -19.30 -18.20
N PHE A 202 9.49 -18.25 -18.72
CA PHE A 202 8.15 -18.35 -19.32
C PHE A 202 8.18 -19.15 -20.62
N VAL A 203 9.19 -18.94 -21.46
CA VAL A 203 9.41 -19.76 -22.68
C VAL A 203 9.55 -21.22 -22.31
N ASP A 204 10.36 -21.56 -21.30
CA ASP A 204 10.53 -22.97 -20.89
C ASP A 204 9.24 -23.55 -20.28
N ALA A 205 8.56 -22.81 -19.39
CA ALA A 205 7.31 -23.23 -18.77
C ALA A 205 6.19 -23.46 -19.80
N LEU A 206 6.08 -22.58 -20.81
CA LEU A 206 5.05 -22.68 -21.85
C LEU A 206 5.27 -23.84 -22.82
N ARG A 207 6.46 -24.47 -22.85
CA ARG A 207 6.64 -25.76 -23.56
C ARG A 207 5.77 -26.88 -22.98
N ALA A 208 5.40 -26.77 -21.70
CA ALA A 208 4.51 -27.72 -21.03
C ALA A 208 3.02 -27.37 -21.23
N ALA A 209 2.69 -26.22 -21.83
CA ALA A 209 1.29 -25.88 -22.10
C ALA A 209 0.71 -26.85 -23.16
N GLU A 210 -0.59 -27.12 -23.04
CA GLU A 210 -1.30 -27.87 -24.08
C GLU A 210 -1.34 -27.04 -25.37
N ARG A 211 -0.85 -27.62 -26.47
CA ARG A 211 -0.77 -26.94 -27.77
C ARG A 211 -2.16 -26.75 -28.38
N ASP A 212 -2.30 -25.70 -29.17
CA ASP A 212 -3.52 -25.36 -29.91
C ASP A 212 -4.76 -25.17 -29.01
N ARG A 213 -4.52 -24.77 -27.76
CA ARG A 213 -5.55 -24.42 -26.79
C ARG A 213 -5.48 -22.93 -26.41
N PRO A 214 -6.58 -22.35 -25.92
CA PRO A 214 -6.59 -20.94 -25.54
C PRO A 214 -5.78 -20.69 -24.28
N VAL A 215 -5.02 -19.58 -24.27
CA VAL A 215 -4.21 -19.13 -23.13
C VAL A 215 -4.76 -17.81 -22.61
N LEU A 216 -4.95 -17.69 -21.29
CA LEU A 216 -5.31 -16.43 -20.62
C LEU A 216 -4.07 -15.80 -20.00
N PHE A 217 -3.82 -14.53 -20.32
CA PHE A 217 -2.95 -13.65 -19.54
C PHE A 217 -3.81 -12.80 -18.62
N PHE A 218 -3.75 -13.06 -17.31
CA PHE A 218 -4.55 -12.37 -16.30
C PHE A 218 -3.73 -11.23 -15.65
N GLY A 219 -4.26 -10.02 -15.70
CA GLY A 219 -3.58 -8.82 -15.21
C GLY A 219 -2.34 -8.50 -16.02
N VAL A 220 -2.49 -8.45 -17.35
CA VAL A 220 -1.38 -8.27 -18.29
C VAL A 220 -0.76 -6.86 -18.26
N GLY A 221 -1.42 -5.91 -17.62
CA GLY A 221 -1.03 -4.51 -17.64
C GLY A 221 -1.08 -3.94 -19.07
N PRO A 222 -0.34 -2.88 -19.38
CA PRO A 222 -0.24 -2.37 -20.76
C PRO A 222 0.82 -3.12 -21.59
N THR A 223 1.19 -4.35 -21.22
CA THR A 223 2.43 -4.99 -21.66
C THR A 223 2.23 -6.21 -22.56
N LEU A 224 3.24 -6.58 -23.36
CA LEU A 224 3.18 -7.77 -24.24
C LEU A 224 4.41 -8.68 -24.17
N HIS A 225 5.46 -8.30 -23.45
CA HIS A 225 6.76 -8.99 -23.43
C HIS A 225 6.69 -10.48 -23.03
N HIS A 226 5.77 -10.89 -22.16
CA HIS A 226 5.53 -12.31 -21.85
C HIS A 226 4.58 -13.02 -22.83
N VAL A 227 3.79 -12.26 -23.60
CA VAL A 227 2.76 -12.79 -24.50
C VAL A 227 3.37 -13.46 -25.72
N PHE A 228 4.49 -12.95 -26.23
CA PHE A 228 5.16 -13.46 -27.43
C PHE A 228 5.59 -14.93 -27.33
N ALA A 229 5.85 -15.42 -26.11
CA ALA A 229 6.22 -16.81 -25.85
C ALA A 229 5.04 -17.79 -26.05
N ALA A 230 3.80 -17.30 -26.02
CA ALA A 230 2.60 -18.14 -26.21
C ALA A 230 2.16 -18.23 -27.68
N ALA A 231 2.68 -17.38 -28.58
CA ALA A 231 2.17 -17.22 -29.95
C ALA A 231 2.19 -18.51 -30.78
N GLU A 232 3.24 -19.33 -30.62
CA GLU A 232 3.41 -20.61 -31.33
C GLU A 232 2.69 -21.79 -30.65
N VAL A 233 2.23 -21.62 -29.42
CA VAL A 233 1.63 -22.70 -28.61
C VAL A 233 0.12 -22.56 -28.53
N ALA A 234 -0.39 -21.33 -28.41
CA ALA A 234 -1.80 -21.06 -28.22
C ALA A 234 -2.61 -21.17 -29.52
N SER A 235 -3.85 -21.66 -29.46
CA SER A 235 -4.81 -21.43 -30.55
C SER A 235 -5.32 -19.99 -30.55
N GLU A 236 -5.60 -19.46 -29.37
CA GLU A 236 -6.13 -18.13 -29.08
C GLU A 236 -5.46 -17.56 -27.82
N ILE A 237 -5.21 -16.25 -27.80
CA ILE A 237 -4.64 -15.53 -26.67
C ILE A 237 -5.69 -14.52 -26.18
N HIS A 238 -6.06 -14.64 -24.91
CA HIS A 238 -6.96 -13.72 -24.23
C HIS A 238 -6.14 -12.86 -23.27
N LEU A 239 -6.24 -11.54 -23.42
CA LEU A 239 -5.48 -10.58 -22.61
C LEU A 239 -6.43 -9.88 -21.66
N GLY A 240 -6.30 -10.17 -20.37
CA GLY A 240 -7.16 -9.65 -19.32
C GLY A 240 -6.45 -8.59 -18.48
N ASP A 241 -7.07 -7.44 -18.26
CA ASP A 241 -6.59 -6.46 -17.28
C ASP A 241 -7.75 -5.76 -16.54
N TYR A 242 -7.49 -5.25 -15.33
CA TYR A 242 -8.48 -4.49 -14.56
C TYR A 242 -8.69 -3.08 -15.10
N LEU A 243 -7.65 -2.47 -15.69
CA LEU A 243 -7.70 -1.07 -16.12
C LEU A 243 -7.97 -1.00 -17.63
N PRO A 244 -9.08 -0.39 -18.07
CA PRO A 244 -9.36 -0.19 -19.49
C PRO A 244 -8.24 0.57 -20.22
N ALA A 245 -7.56 1.48 -19.52
CA ALA A 245 -6.42 2.24 -20.06
C ALA A 245 -5.23 1.35 -20.44
N ASN A 246 -5.00 0.25 -19.71
CA ASN A 246 -3.96 -0.72 -20.06
C ASN A 246 -4.32 -1.50 -21.33
N LEU A 247 -5.58 -1.94 -21.43
CA LEU A 247 -6.08 -2.63 -22.62
C LEU A 247 -6.07 -1.72 -23.86
N ALA A 248 -6.25 -0.40 -23.69
CA ALA A 248 -6.14 0.57 -24.77
C ALA A 248 -4.71 0.70 -25.33
N GLU A 249 -3.68 0.63 -24.48
CA GLU A 249 -2.27 0.57 -24.95
C GLU A 249 -1.99 -0.68 -25.78
N ILE A 250 -2.51 -1.83 -25.33
CA ILE A 250 -2.41 -3.09 -26.08
C ILE A 250 -3.15 -2.98 -27.42
N ARG A 251 -4.36 -2.40 -27.41
CA ARG A 251 -5.16 -2.17 -28.63
C ARG A 251 -4.38 -1.34 -29.66
N ARG A 252 -3.73 -0.25 -29.23
CA ARG A 252 -2.87 0.55 -30.11
C ARG A 252 -1.79 -0.29 -30.81
N TRP A 253 -1.14 -1.19 -30.08
CA TRP A 253 -0.13 -2.09 -30.68
C TRP A 253 -0.75 -3.11 -31.64
N LEU A 254 -1.92 -3.66 -31.32
CA LEU A 254 -2.66 -4.56 -32.21
C LEU A 254 -3.04 -3.86 -33.52
N ASP A 255 -3.46 -2.59 -33.43
CA ASP A 255 -3.87 -1.76 -34.56
C ASP A 255 -2.69 -1.17 -35.35
N ARG A 256 -1.44 -1.51 -34.97
CA ARG A 256 -0.19 -0.99 -35.56
C ARG A 256 -0.10 0.54 -35.53
N ASP A 257 -0.58 1.15 -34.45
CA ASP A 257 -0.41 2.60 -34.22
C ASP A 257 1.09 2.96 -34.22
N PRO A 258 1.55 3.93 -35.03
CA PRO A 258 2.95 4.38 -35.03
C PRO A 258 3.47 4.86 -33.67
N GLY A 259 2.58 5.27 -32.76
CA GLY A 259 2.90 5.65 -31.39
C GLY A 259 2.78 4.51 -30.38
N ALA A 260 2.47 3.28 -30.79
CA ALA A 260 2.48 2.12 -29.91
C ALA A 260 3.90 1.83 -29.39
N HIS A 261 4.00 1.23 -28.20
CA HIS A 261 5.28 0.85 -27.63
C HIS A 261 6.00 -0.17 -28.50
N ASP A 262 7.32 0.02 -28.69
CA ASP A 262 8.15 -0.88 -29.49
C ASP A 262 8.56 -2.12 -28.67
N TRP A 263 7.91 -3.24 -28.98
CA TRP A 263 8.20 -4.53 -28.32
C TRP A 263 9.27 -5.36 -29.04
N ARG A 264 9.83 -4.90 -30.17
CA ARG A 264 10.80 -5.67 -30.97
C ARG A 264 12.00 -6.18 -30.17
N PRO A 265 12.59 -5.42 -29.21
CA PRO A 265 13.67 -5.95 -28.37
C PRO A 265 13.26 -7.17 -27.54
N PHE A 266 12.05 -7.16 -26.98
CA PHE A 266 11.49 -8.27 -26.19
C PHE A 266 11.15 -9.47 -27.06
N VAL A 267 10.62 -9.24 -28.27
CA VAL A 267 10.38 -10.31 -29.25
C VAL A 267 11.69 -10.98 -29.63
N ARG A 268 12.75 -10.20 -29.93
CA ARG A 268 14.08 -10.74 -30.25
C ARG A 268 14.64 -11.58 -29.09
N HIS A 269 14.50 -11.11 -27.85
CA HIS A 269 14.93 -11.88 -26.68
C HIS A 269 14.12 -13.18 -26.54
N THR A 270 12.80 -13.13 -26.74
CA THR A 270 11.93 -14.31 -26.72
C THR A 270 12.37 -15.35 -27.75
N LEU A 271 12.63 -14.95 -29.00
CA LEU A 271 13.11 -15.83 -30.07
C LEU A 271 14.46 -16.47 -29.73
N ARG A 272 15.38 -15.72 -29.09
CA ARG A 272 16.64 -16.29 -28.59
C ARG A 272 16.41 -17.35 -27.53
N CYS A 273 15.51 -17.13 -26.58
CA CYS A 273 15.13 -18.13 -25.57
C CYS A 273 14.49 -19.38 -26.20
N GLU A 274 13.86 -19.24 -27.36
CA GLU A 274 13.28 -20.35 -28.14
C GLU A 274 14.31 -21.09 -28.99
N GLY A 275 15.56 -20.61 -29.07
CA GLY A 275 16.67 -21.26 -29.77
C GLY A 275 17.09 -20.59 -31.08
N VAL A 276 16.51 -19.44 -31.44
CA VAL A 276 16.93 -18.65 -32.60
C VAL A 276 18.13 -17.80 -32.21
N ALA A 277 19.35 -18.22 -32.57
CA ALA A 277 20.58 -17.60 -32.09
C ALA A 277 20.69 -16.09 -32.41
N GLU A 278 20.46 -15.70 -33.67
CA GLU A 278 20.45 -14.30 -34.11
C GLU A 278 19.17 -14.00 -34.89
N PRO A 279 18.07 -13.65 -34.20
CA PRO A 279 16.80 -13.39 -34.86
C PRO A 279 16.90 -12.17 -35.77
N THR A 280 16.49 -12.37 -37.02
CA THR A 280 16.39 -11.35 -38.05
C THR A 280 15.20 -10.41 -37.80
N ASP A 281 15.20 -9.24 -38.43
CA ASP A 281 14.07 -8.31 -38.33
C ASP A 281 12.77 -8.86 -38.95
N GLU A 282 12.89 -9.77 -39.92
CA GLU A 282 11.78 -10.49 -40.53
C GLU A 282 11.17 -11.51 -39.56
N GLU A 283 11.98 -12.29 -38.86
CA GLU A 283 11.51 -13.24 -37.83
C GLU A 283 10.84 -12.50 -36.66
N VAL A 284 11.40 -11.36 -36.24
CA VAL A 284 10.79 -10.50 -35.22
C VAL A 284 9.42 -9.99 -35.70
N ALA A 285 9.33 -9.46 -36.92
CA ALA A 285 8.05 -9.00 -37.49
C ALA A 285 7.03 -10.14 -37.63
N ALA A 286 7.47 -11.32 -38.07
CA ALA A 286 6.63 -12.50 -38.18
C ALA A 286 6.05 -12.94 -36.82
N ARG A 287 6.86 -12.89 -35.75
CA ARG A 287 6.37 -13.20 -34.40
C ARG A 287 5.37 -12.16 -33.90
N GLU A 288 5.60 -10.87 -34.12
CA GLU A 288 4.61 -9.86 -33.78
C GLU A 288 3.29 -10.09 -34.51
N ASP A 289 3.35 -10.36 -35.82
CA ASP A 289 2.17 -10.56 -36.67
C ASP A 289 1.40 -11.83 -36.29
N LEU A 290 2.11 -12.92 -35.97
CA LEU A 290 1.49 -14.12 -35.41
C LEU A 290 0.79 -13.81 -34.08
N THR A 291 1.45 -13.04 -33.20
CA THR A 291 0.87 -12.67 -31.90
C THR A 291 -0.38 -11.81 -32.09
N ARG A 292 -0.35 -10.79 -32.96
CA ARG A 292 -1.54 -9.98 -33.31
C ARG A 292 -2.69 -10.84 -33.81
N LYS A 293 -2.41 -11.83 -34.67
CA LYS A 293 -3.42 -12.77 -35.19
C LYS A 293 -4.00 -13.67 -34.09
N LYS A 294 -3.18 -14.06 -33.11
CA LYS A 294 -3.56 -14.98 -32.04
C LYS A 294 -4.28 -14.29 -30.89
N VAL A 295 -4.09 -12.98 -30.68
CA VAL A 295 -4.86 -12.19 -29.71
C VAL A 295 -6.28 -12.00 -30.25
N THR A 296 -7.22 -12.76 -29.70
CA THR A 296 -8.62 -12.75 -30.13
C THR A 296 -9.53 -11.95 -29.20
N ASP A 297 -9.09 -11.68 -27.97
CA ASP A 297 -9.93 -11.07 -26.95
C ASP A 297 -9.14 -10.16 -25.98
N LEU A 298 -9.70 -8.98 -25.70
CA LEU A 298 -9.25 -8.07 -24.64
C LEU A 298 -10.36 -8.00 -23.60
N VAL A 299 -10.10 -8.48 -22.39
CA VAL A 299 -11.12 -8.72 -21.37
C VAL A 299 -10.87 -7.85 -20.14
N GLU A 300 -11.88 -7.13 -19.66
CA GLU A 300 -11.80 -6.51 -18.34
C GLU A 300 -11.94 -7.59 -17.26
N VAL A 301 -10.95 -7.69 -16.38
CA VAL A 301 -10.91 -8.71 -15.31
C VAL A 301 -10.70 -8.08 -13.95
N ASP A 302 -11.32 -8.64 -12.91
CA ASP A 302 -11.17 -8.12 -11.55
C ASP A 302 -11.00 -9.27 -10.55
N ALA A 303 -9.77 -9.40 -10.02
CA ALA A 303 -9.40 -10.44 -9.05
C ALA A 303 -10.09 -10.29 -7.68
N ARG A 304 -10.79 -9.18 -7.41
CA ARG A 304 -11.66 -9.04 -6.23
C ARG A 304 -12.87 -9.97 -6.32
N HIS A 305 -13.30 -10.31 -7.54
CA HIS A 305 -14.43 -11.20 -7.77
C HIS A 305 -13.99 -12.67 -7.72
N PRO A 306 -14.73 -13.56 -7.04
CA PRO A 306 -14.40 -14.99 -6.97
C PRO A 306 -14.36 -15.73 -8.31
N ARG A 307 -15.04 -15.17 -9.33
CA ARG A 307 -15.02 -15.65 -10.72
C ARG A 307 -14.78 -14.44 -11.64
N PRO A 308 -13.52 -14.03 -11.82
CA PRO A 308 -13.19 -12.84 -12.62
C PRO A 308 -13.62 -12.94 -14.09
N VAL A 309 -13.73 -14.17 -14.61
CA VAL A 309 -14.21 -14.49 -15.97
C VAL A 309 -15.13 -15.72 -15.91
N ALA A 310 -16.00 -15.88 -16.89
CA ALA A 310 -17.05 -16.91 -16.90
C ALA A 310 -16.55 -18.32 -17.27
N ARG A 311 -15.31 -18.45 -17.78
CA ARG A 311 -14.72 -19.72 -18.27
C ARG A 311 -13.40 -20.01 -17.59
N SER A 312 -13.01 -21.28 -17.58
CA SER A 312 -11.66 -21.72 -17.21
C SER A 312 -10.77 -21.85 -18.46
N TYR A 313 -9.46 -22.00 -18.26
CA TYR A 313 -8.46 -22.11 -19.30
C TYR A 313 -7.47 -23.24 -19.00
N PRO A 314 -7.01 -23.99 -20.03
CA PRO A 314 -5.97 -25.01 -19.86
C PRO A 314 -4.61 -24.41 -19.52
N THR A 315 -4.38 -23.13 -19.83
CA THR A 315 -3.20 -22.38 -19.41
C THR A 315 -3.59 -20.97 -18.97
N VAL A 316 -3.14 -20.57 -17.78
CA VAL A 316 -3.27 -19.20 -17.27
C VAL A 316 -1.88 -18.68 -16.89
N VAL A 317 -1.56 -17.49 -17.39
CA VAL A 317 -0.33 -16.75 -17.07
C VAL A 317 -0.74 -15.49 -16.29
N SER A 318 -0.08 -15.19 -15.17
CA SER A 318 -0.36 -13.99 -14.36
C SER A 318 0.95 -13.45 -13.80
N ALA A 319 1.65 -12.61 -14.56
CA ALA A 319 2.94 -12.04 -14.19
C ALA A 319 2.76 -10.69 -13.47
N TYR A 320 3.43 -10.51 -12.32
CA TYR A 320 3.49 -9.25 -11.56
C TYR A 320 2.13 -8.58 -11.27
N CYS A 321 1.03 -9.35 -11.28
CA CYS A 321 -0.33 -8.84 -11.15
C CYS A 321 -0.75 -8.74 -9.68
N ALA A 322 -1.08 -9.88 -9.05
CA ALA A 322 -1.70 -9.87 -7.72
C ALA A 322 -0.78 -9.27 -6.66
N ASP A 323 0.53 -9.51 -6.77
CA ASP A 323 1.53 -8.98 -5.83
C ASP A 323 1.68 -7.46 -5.97
N SER A 324 1.63 -6.91 -7.18
CA SER A 324 1.72 -5.46 -7.44
C SER A 324 0.37 -4.74 -7.27
N ALA A 325 -0.75 -5.44 -7.32
CA ALA A 325 -2.08 -4.86 -7.12
C ALA A 325 -2.47 -4.74 -5.64
N THR A 326 -1.75 -5.37 -4.72
CA THR A 326 -2.17 -5.52 -3.32
C THR A 326 -1.10 -5.06 -2.32
N ALA A 327 -1.53 -4.52 -1.17
CA ALA A 327 -0.64 -3.95 -0.16
C ALA A 327 -0.33 -4.91 1.00
N ASP A 328 -0.94 -6.09 1.01
CA ASP A 328 -0.80 -7.08 2.08
C ASP A 328 -0.98 -8.51 1.56
N ARG A 329 -0.37 -9.47 2.27
CA ARG A 329 -0.34 -10.89 1.88
C ARG A 329 -1.70 -11.57 1.94
N ALA A 330 -2.62 -11.11 2.80
CA ALA A 330 -3.94 -11.75 2.91
C ALA A 330 -4.80 -11.42 1.68
N THR A 331 -4.82 -10.16 1.27
CA THR A 331 -5.48 -9.72 0.03
C THR A 331 -4.83 -10.34 -1.20
N TRP A 332 -3.50 -10.40 -1.24
CA TRP A 332 -2.76 -11.12 -2.29
C TRP A 332 -3.18 -12.59 -2.41
N ALA A 333 -3.22 -13.32 -1.29
CA ALA A 333 -3.58 -14.75 -1.29
C ALA A 333 -5.04 -14.97 -1.74
N LEU A 334 -5.94 -14.03 -1.43
CA LEU A 334 -7.31 -14.02 -1.94
C LEU A 334 -7.33 -13.90 -3.47
N PHE A 335 -6.62 -12.91 -4.03
CA PHE A 335 -6.56 -12.70 -5.48
C PHE A 335 -5.95 -13.90 -6.19
N MET A 336 -4.83 -14.42 -5.67
CA MET A 336 -4.20 -15.63 -6.21
C MET A 336 -5.16 -16.82 -6.24
N ARG A 337 -6.00 -17.01 -5.21
CA ARG A 337 -7.01 -18.07 -5.21
C ARG A 337 -8.06 -17.89 -6.32
N HIS A 338 -8.51 -16.66 -6.56
CA HIS A 338 -9.47 -16.38 -7.63
C HIS A 338 -8.86 -16.57 -9.02
N ILE A 339 -7.62 -16.10 -9.22
CA ILE A 339 -6.89 -16.24 -10.49
C ILE A 339 -6.59 -17.72 -10.78
N THR A 340 -6.00 -18.44 -9.81
CA THR A 340 -5.67 -19.86 -9.99
C THR A 340 -6.90 -20.75 -10.13
N GLY A 341 -8.06 -20.31 -9.63
CA GLY A 341 -9.35 -20.96 -9.86
C GLY A 341 -9.78 -20.99 -11.34
N LEU A 342 -9.20 -20.14 -12.19
CA LEU A 342 -9.44 -20.10 -13.62
C LEU A 342 -8.69 -21.21 -14.39
N VAL A 343 -7.71 -21.87 -13.78
CA VAL A 343 -6.93 -22.93 -14.43
C VAL A 343 -7.76 -24.21 -14.47
N GLU A 344 -7.94 -24.85 -15.61
CA GLU A 344 -8.64 -26.15 -15.70
C GLU A 344 -7.93 -27.26 -14.90
N PRO A 345 -8.62 -28.32 -14.45
CA PRO A 345 -7.96 -29.51 -13.90
C PRO A 345 -6.92 -30.06 -14.88
N GLY A 346 -5.68 -30.29 -14.42
CA GLY A 346 -4.55 -30.70 -15.27
C GLY A 346 -3.85 -29.54 -16.01
N GLY A 347 -4.45 -28.35 -16.01
CA GLY A 347 -3.95 -27.15 -16.69
C GLY A 347 -2.69 -26.55 -16.05
N LEU A 348 -2.05 -25.65 -16.78
CA LEU A 348 -0.81 -24.98 -16.41
C LEU A 348 -1.08 -23.59 -15.84
N PHE A 349 -0.45 -23.27 -14.72
CA PHE A 349 -0.35 -21.91 -14.20
C PHE A 349 1.10 -21.44 -14.23
N VAL A 350 1.34 -20.25 -14.78
CA VAL A 350 2.66 -19.60 -14.81
C VAL A 350 2.54 -18.19 -14.21
N THR A 351 3.48 -17.81 -13.34
CA THR A 351 3.42 -16.51 -12.66
C THR A 351 4.82 -16.02 -12.29
N SER A 352 4.91 -14.72 -12.05
CA SER A 352 6.05 -14.03 -11.46
C SER A 352 5.57 -13.03 -10.41
N ALA A 353 6.42 -12.72 -9.43
CA ALA A 353 6.15 -11.72 -8.40
C ALA A 353 7.45 -10.99 -7.99
N LEU A 354 7.33 -9.73 -7.58
CA LEU A 354 8.41 -8.94 -7.01
C LEU A 354 8.73 -9.43 -5.60
N ARG A 355 9.91 -10.01 -5.41
CA ARG A 355 10.28 -10.66 -4.15
C ARG A 355 10.48 -9.65 -3.03
N ARG A 356 9.69 -9.79 -1.96
CA ARG A 356 9.73 -8.96 -0.73
C ARG A 356 9.58 -7.46 -1.00
N CYS A 357 9.03 -7.10 -2.17
CA CYS A 357 8.76 -5.73 -2.54
C CYS A 357 7.56 -5.20 -1.77
N ARG A 358 7.64 -3.97 -1.24
CA ARG A 358 6.51 -3.33 -0.56
C ARG A 358 5.89 -2.20 -1.37
N GLY A 359 6.37 -1.96 -2.57
CA GLY A 359 5.81 -0.96 -3.46
C GLY A 359 6.82 -0.54 -4.50
N TYR A 360 6.30 -0.08 -5.61
CA TYR A 360 7.06 0.35 -6.78
C TYR A 360 6.60 1.76 -7.17
N THR A 361 7.35 2.40 -8.07
CA THR A 361 7.09 3.79 -8.44
C THR A 361 6.77 3.90 -9.93
N VAL A 362 5.71 4.62 -10.27
CA VAL A 362 5.33 4.97 -11.65
C VAL A 362 5.02 6.45 -11.70
N ALA A 363 5.63 7.19 -12.63
CA ALA A 363 5.45 8.64 -12.76
C ALA A 363 5.64 9.43 -11.42
N GLY A 364 6.58 8.99 -10.58
CA GLY A 364 6.84 9.59 -9.26
C GLY A 364 5.77 9.29 -8.19
N ARG A 365 4.78 8.44 -8.49
CA ARG A 365 3.75 7.97 -7.55
C ARG A 365 4.04 6.54 -7.10
N SER A 366 3.79 6.25 -5.84
CA SER A 366 4.04 4.92 -5.27
C SER A 366 2.80 4.02 -5.39
N PHE A 367 2.97 2.82 -5.90
CA PHE A 367 1.94 1.77 -6.01
C PHE A 367 2.30 0.60 -5.07
N PRO A 368 1.30 -0.19 -4.62
CA PRO A 368 1.53 -1.19 -3.59
C PRO A 368 2.34 -2.40 -4.09
N SER A 369 2.94 -3.13 -3.16
CA SER A 369 3.31 -4.53 -3.42
C SER A 369 3.20 -5.33 -2.13
N ALA A 370 2.75 -6.58 -2.23
CA ALA A 370 2.31 -7.39 -1.09
C ALA A 370 3.44 -7.85 -0.15
N GLY A 371 4.70 -7.70 -0.56
CA GLY A 371 5.86 -8.15 0.23
C GLY A 371 5.95 -9.67 0.32
N VAL A 372 5.57 -10.37 -0.75
CA VAL A 372 5.55 -11.83 -0.83
C VAL A 372 6.90 -12.42 -1.21
N ASP A 373 7.12 -13.68 -0.88
CA ASP A 373 8.29 -14.42 -1.34
C ASP A 373 7.95 -15.86 -1.79
N GLU A 374 8.98 -16.65 -2.10
CA GLU A 374 8.87 -18.02 -2.58
C GLU A 374 8.07 -18.94 -1.65
N HIS A 375 8.08 -18.68 -0.34
CA HIS A 375 7.34 -19.48 0.62
C HIS A 375 5.85 -19.15 0.57
N ASP A 376 5.51 -17.87 0.44
CA ASP A 376 4.13 -17.41 0.26
C ASP A 376 3.54 -18.01 -1.04
N LEU A 377 4.30 -17.96 -2.14
CA LEU A 377 3.88 -18.50 -3.44
C LEU A 377 3.69 -20.02 -3.40
N ARG A 378 4.60 -20.75 -2.74
CA ARG A 378 4.43 -22.18 -2.51
C ARG A 378 3.19 -22.49 -1.69
N ALA A 379 2.94 -21.71 -0.64
CA ALA A 379 1.81 -21.92 0.26
C ALA A 379 0.46 -21.72 -0.45
N VAL A 380 0.34 -20.72 -1.33
CA VAL A 380 -0.92 -20.44 -2.04
C VAL A 380 -1.21 -21.44 -3.17
N LEU A 381 -0.18 -22.00 -3.81
CA LEU A 381 -0.33 -22.97 -4.90
C LEU A 381 -0.58 -24.40 -4.41
N ARG A 382 0.07 -24.82 -3.31
CA ARG A 382 0.02 -26.20 -2.79
C ARG A 382 -1.39 -26.82 -2.63
N PRO A 383 -2.46 -26.09 -2.25
CA PRO A 383 -3.78 -26.71 -2.07
C PRO A 383 -4.42 -27.25 -3.35
N GLY A 384 -4.07 -26.72 -4.52
CA GLY A 384 -4.72 -27.07 -5.79
C GLY A 384 -3.77 -27.47 -6.92
N PHE A 385 -2.46 -27.40 -6.68
CA PHE A 385 -1.43 -27.65 -7.68
C PHE A 385 -0.46 -28.71 -7.18
N GLY A 386 0.02 -29.55 -8.10
CA GLY A 386 1.14 -30.46 -7.84
C GLY A 386 2.43 -29.68 -7.54
N SER A 387 3.53 -30.38 -7.28
CA SER A 387 4.83 -29.78 -6.91
C SER A 387 5.20 -28.58 -7.79
N PRO A 388 5.04 -27.32 -7.30
CA PRO A 388 5.28 -26.15 -8.13
C PRO A 388 6.80 -25.98 -8.31
N SER A 389 7.22 -25.77 -9.56
CA SER A 389 8.56 -25.26 -9.85
C SER A 389 8.59 -23.80 -9.41
N ILE A 390 9.53 -23.45 -8.53
CA ILE A 390 9.68 -22.09 -8.03
C ILE A 390 11.17 -21.73 -8.08
N GLU A 391 11.48 -20.65 -8.78
CA GLU A 391 12.82 -20.12 -8.91
C GLU A 391 12.90 -18.71 -8.34
N VAL A 392 14.00 -18.42 -7.65
CA VAL A 392 14.30 -17.08 -7.16
C VAL A 392 15.47 -16.54 -7.96
N ARG A 393 15.29 -15.33 -8.51
CA ARG A 393 16.37 -14.60 -9.18
C ARG A 393 16.63 -13.32 -8.41
N GLN A 394 17.88 -13.13 -8.00
CA GLN A 394 18.33 -11.84 -7.51
C GLN A 394 18.60 -10.97 -8.73
N VAL A 395 18.12 -9.73 -8.68
CA VAL A 395 18.43 -8.74 -9.71
C VAL A 395 19.11 -7.55 -9.06
N PRO A 396 20.03 -6.87 -9.78
CA PRO A 396 20.62 -5.64 -9.26
C PRO A 396 19.51 -4.71 -8.80
N GLN A 397 19.57 -4.29 -7.53
CA GLN A 397 18.55 -3.40 -6.99
C GLN A 397 18.73 -2.02 -7.63
N GLU A 398 17.89 -1.69 -8.60
CA GLU A 398 17.77 -0.31 -9.04
C GLU A 398 17.02 0.49 -7.97
N ALA A 399 17.64 1.56 -7.49
CA ALA A 399 17.06 2.42 -6.46
C ALA A 399 15.69 3.02 -6.87
N SER A 400 15.40 3.08 -8.17
CA SER A 400 14.17 3.59 -8.77
C SER A 400 12.96 2.66 -8.61
N HIS A 401 13.15 1.34 -8.68
CA HIS A 401 12.04 0.37 -8.83
C HIS A 401 11.65 -0.36 -7.55
N GLY A 402 12.52 -0.35 -6.52
CA GLY A 402 12.14 -0.73 -5.16
C GLY A 402 12.18 -2.24 -4.82
N TYR A 403 12.67 -3.09 -5.73
CA TYR A 403 12.87 -4.53 -5.49
C TYR A 403 14.31 -4.97 -5.82
N GLY A 404 14.77 -6.06 -5.18
CA GLY A 404 16.10 -6.65 -5.38
C GLY A 404 16.07 -8.11 -5.84
N GLY A 405 14.88 -8.60 -6.22
CA GLY A 405 14.71 -9.97 -6.70
C GLY A 405 13.29 -10.23 -7.17
N ILE A 406 13.14 -11.30 -7.93
CA ILE A 406 11.87 -11.80 -8.45
C ILE A 406 11.71 -13.27 -8.05
N VAL A 407 10.46 -13.71 -7.92
CA VAL A 407 10.08 -15.11 -7.76
C VAL A 407 9.32 -15.52 -9.00
N LEU A 408 9.73 -16.62 -9.61
CA LEU A 408 9.13 -17.21 -10.80
C LEU A 408 8.50 -18.55 -10.41
N ALA A 409 7.31 -18.86 -10.91
CA ALA A 409 6.70 -20.15 -10.66
C ALA A 409 5.89 -20.70 -11.84
N ALA A 410 5.94 -22.02 -11.97
CA ALA A 410 5.10 -22.78 -12.87
C ALA A 410 4.56 -24.02 -12.14
N ALA A 411 3.26 -24.31 -12.29
CA ALA A 411 2.62 -25.41 -11.60
C ALA A 411 1.46 -25.99 -12.41
N ARG A 412 1.25 -27.31 -12.32
CA ARG A 412 0.07 -27.98 -12.89
C ARG A 412 -1.02 -28.13 -11.85
N ARG A 413 -2.25 -27.76 -12.21
CA ARG A 413 -3.42 -27.98 -11.36
C ARG A 413 -3.65 -29.48 -11.23
N THR A 414 -3.91 -29.97 -10.03
CA THR A 414 -4.19 -31.40 -9.82
C THR A 414 -5.45 -31.79 -10.60
N ALA A 415 -5.37 -32.87 -11.37
CA ALA A 415 -6.56 -33.47 -11.96
C ALA A 415 -7.40 -34.03 -10.80
N THR A 416 -8.63 -33.56 -10.62
CA THR A 416 -9.56 -34.21 -9.69
C THR A 416 -9.84 -35.61 -10.22
N SER A 417 -9.37 -36.64 -9.52
CA SER A 417 -9.83 -38.01 -9.72
C SER A 417 -11.33 -38.02 -9.48
N HIS A 418 -12.13 -38.10 -10.54
CA HIS A 418 -13.53 -38.48 -10.40
C HIS A 418 -13.52 -39.96 -10.03
N SER A 419 -13.66 -40.26 -8.74
CA SER A 419 -14.03 -41.58 -8.23
C SER A 419 -15.53 -41.71 -8.22
#